data_AF-A0A958NAJ5-F1
#
_entry.id   AF-A0A958NAJ5-F1
#
_cell.length_a   1.000
_cell.length_b   1.000
_cell.length_c   1.000
_cell.angle_alpha   90.00
_cell.angle_beta   90.00
_cell.angle_gamma   90.00
#
_symmetry.space_group_name_H-M   'P 1'
#
loop_
_entity.id
_entity.type
_entity.pdbx_description
1 polymer ?
#
loop_
_entity_poly.entity_id
_entity_poly.type
_entity_poly.pdbx_seq_one_letter_code
_entity_poly.pdbx_strand_id
1 'polypeptide(L)'
;STRVPAIQKAVKEFFGKEPNKSVNPDEVVAVGAAVQGGVLAGDVKDVLLLDVTPLSLGIETLGGVATKIIERNTTIPVRKSQVFSTAADNQPSVNVHVIQGEREMAGDNKSLGQFELAGIPPAPRGMPQIEVTFDIDANGILNVAAKDKGSGKEQSIKITARSNLSESEIQQMVKDAEANAGADKEKRESVDARNNLDNLVYQTEKLLKDNGDKVSEDVKKELEGVMTEAKAALDANDVAKMKAAMEKITQTSHKLSAELYKQQTAGGGAGAPPQDGGTAEASDNKGDDDVIDAEFKDVK
;
A
#
# COMPACT_ATOMS: atom_id res chain seq x y z
N SER A 1 3.08 -22.76 -10.27
CA SER A 1 3.03 -21.58 -11.16
C SER A 1 2.52 -21.99 -12.53
N THR A 2 1.60 -21.22 -13.13
CA THR A 2 1.01 -21.51 -14.46
C THR A 2 1.98 -21.26 -15.62
N ARG A 3 3.19 -20.76 -15.36
CA ARG A 3 4.26 -20.57 -16.36
C ARG A 3 5.03 -21.87 -16.68
N VAL A 4 4.90 -22.90 -15.86
CA VAL A 4 5.60 -24.17 -16.06
C VAL A 4 4.95 -24.96 -17.21
N PRO A 5 5.70 -25.35 -18.27
CA PRO A 5 5.13 -26.03 -19.43
C PRO A 5 4.37 -27.32 -19.10
N ALA A 6 4.85 -28.10 -18.13
CA ALA A 6 4.17 -29.31 -17.67
C ALA A 6 2.79 -29.03 -17.06
N ILE A 7 2.63 -27.91 -16.34
CA ILE A 7 1.34 -27.50 -15.77
C ILE A 7 0.40 -27.04 -16.88
N GLN A 8 0.88 -26.26 -17.84
CA GLN A 8 0.07 -25.85 -19.00
C GLN A 8 -0.43 -27.05 -19.81
N LYS A 9 0.44 -28.05 -20.01
CA LYS A 9 0.10 -29.30 -20.69
C LYS A 9 -0.97 -30.08 -19.93
N ALA A 10 -0.79 -30.26 -18.61
CA ALA A 10 -1.77 -30.96 -17.79
C ALA A 10 -3.15 -30.29 -17.80
N VAL A 11 -3.19 -28.95 -17.73
CA VAL A 11 -4.44 -28.18 -17.82
C VAL A 11 -5.08 -28.34 -19.20
N LYS A 12 -4.30 -28.26 -20.28
CA LYS A 12 -4.81 -28.47 -21.65
C LYS A 12 -5.39 -29.87 -21.84
N GLU A 13 -4.71 -30.90 -21.33
CA GLU A 13 -5.17 -32.29 -21.41
C GLU A 13 -6.47 -32.49 -20.63
N PHE A 14 -6.58 -31.92 -19.43
CA PHE A 14 -7.79 -32.02 -18.60
C PHE A 14 -9.01 -31.33 -19.24
N PHE A 15 -8.85 -30.11 -19.75
CA PHE A 15 -9.96 -29.32 -20.32
C PHE A 15 -10.18 -29.57 -21.82
N GLY A 16 -9.26 -30.26 -22.50
CA GLY A 16 -9.30 -30.49 -23.95
C GLY A 16 -9.15 -29.22 -24.80
N LYS A 17 -8.68 -28.12 -24.22
CA LYS A 17 -8.60 -26.79 -24.86
C LYS A 17 -7.33 -26.05 -24.42
N GLU A 18 -6.80 -25.22 -25.31
CA GLU A 18 -5.69 -24.33 -24.97
C GLU A 18 -6.13 -23.29 -23.93
N PRO A 19 -5.35 -23.07 -22.85
CA PRO A 19 -5.57 -21.96 -21.93
C PRO A 19 -5.52 -20.63 -22.67
N ASN A 20 -6.36 -19.67 -22.25
CA ASN A 20 -6.30 -18.31 -22.75
C ASN A 20 -4.93 -17.68 -22.40
N LYS A 21 -4.31 -17.03 -23.39
CA LYS A 21 -3.02 -16.33 -23.26
C LYS A 21 -3.12 -14.81 -23.49
N SER A 22 -4.33 -14.27 -23.63
CA SER A 22 -4.57 -12.83 -23.84
C SER A 22 -4.53 -12.02 -22.54
N VAL A 23 -4.35 -12.68 -21.39
CA VAL A 23 -4.38 -12.06 -20.07
C VAL A 23 -2.99 -12.17 -19.44
N ASN A 24 -2.48 -11.06 -18.88
CA ASN A 24 -1.23 -11.06 -18.14
C ASN A 24 -1.43 -11.75 -16.77
N PRO A 25 -0.80 -12.90 -16.49
CA PRO A 25 -0.99 -13.62 -15.24
C PRO A 25 -0.42 -12.92 -14.01
N ASP A 26 0.45 -11.92 -14.19
CA ASP A 26 1.05 -11.17 -13.08
C ASP A 26 0.19 -9.98 -12.64
N GLU A 27 -0.60 -9.42 -13.56
CA GLU A 27 -1.32 -8.16 -13.35
C GLU A 27 -2.83 -8.33 -13.21
N VAL A 28 -3.41 -9.40 -13.77
CA VAL A 28 -4.86 -9.56 -13.87
C VAL A 28 -5.58 -9.47 -12.53
N VAL A 29 -4.97 -9.97 -11.46
CA VAL A 29 -5.54 -9.90 -10.11
C VAL A 29 -5.59 -8.45 -9.61
N ALA A 30 -4.53 -7.67 -9.83
CA ALA A 30 -4.49 -6.26 -9.44
C ALA A 30 -5.48 -5.42 -10.26
N VAL A 31 -5.60 -5.69 -11.57
CA VAL A 31 -6.60 -5.04 -12.44
C VAL A 31 -8.02 -5.38 -11.98
N GLY A 32 -8.30 -6.65 -11.64
CA GLY A 32 -9.59 -7.06 -11.08
C GLY A 32 -9.92 -6.36 -9.77
N ALA A 33 -8.92 -6.20 -8.87
CA ALA A 33 -9.09 -5.46 -7.62
C ALA A 33 -9.40 -3.97 -7.88
N ALA A 34 -8.76 -3.34 -8.86
CA ALA A 34 -9.05 -1.95 -9.25
C ALA A 34 -10.48 -1.81 -9.80
N VAL A 35 -10.93 -2.75 -10.64
CA VAL A 35 -12.32 -2.77 -11.14
C VAL A 35 -13.31 -2.91 -9.97
N GLN A 36 -13.04 -3.80 -9.01
CA GLN A 36 -13.88 -3.94 -7.81
C GLN A 36 -13.93 -2.63 -7.00
N GLY A 37 -12.80 -1.93 -6.87
CA GLY A 37 -12.76 -0.60 -6.26
C GLY A 37 -13.64 0.41 -6.99
N GLY A 38 -13.59 0.42 -8.33
CA GLY A 38 -14.46 1.27 -9.16
C GLY A 38 -15.95 0.92 -9.05
N VAL A 39 -16.31 -0.35 -8.86
CA VAL A 39 -17.69 -0.78 -8.58
C VAL A 39 -18.14 -0.27 -7.22
N LEU A 40 -17.30 -0.37 -6.19
CA LEU A 40 -17.60 0.12 -4.84
C LEU A 40 -17.71 1.66 -4.79
N ALA A 41 -16.92 2.37 -5.60
CA ALA A 41 -16.99 3.83 -5.73
C ALA A 41 -18.19 4.30 -6.59
N GLY A 42 -18.79 3.41 -7.38
CA GLY A 42 -19.91 3.71 -8.28
C GLY A 42 -19.50 4.23 -9.66
N ASP A 43 -18.21 4.28 -9.96
CA ASP A 43 -17.65 4.70 -11.25
C ASP A 43 -17.86 3.64 -12.34
N VAL A 44 -17.87 2.36 -11.95
CA VAL A 44 -18.16 1.23 -12.84
C VAL A 44 -19.60 0.78 -12.64
N LYS A 45 -20.41 0.92 -13.68
CA LYS A 45 -21.83 0.52 -13.70
C LYS A 45 -22.00 -0.80 -14.43
N ASP A 46 -23.12 -1.48 -14.17
CA ASP A 46 -23.55 -2.71 -14.85
C ASP A 46 -22.64 -3.93 -14.66
N VAL A 47 -21.87 -3.96 -13.57
CA VAL A 47 -21.10 -5.13 -13.14
C VAL A 47 -21.67 -5.64 -11.82
N LEU A 48 -22.12 -6.90 -11.81
CA LEU A 48 -22.61 -7.57 -10.62
C LEU A 48 -21.74 -8.80 -10.36
N LEU A 49 -21.04 -8.80 -9.23
CA LEU A 49 -20.20 -9.91 -8.78
C LEU A 49 -20.97 -10.70 -7.71
N LEU A 50 -21.06 -12.02 -7.92
CA LEU A 50 -21.59 -12.97 -6.94
C LEU A 50 -20.48 -13.95 -6.62
N ASP A 51 -19.93 -13.83 -5.42
CA ASP A 51 -18.92 -14.75 -4.92
C ASP A 51 -19.59 -15.89 -4.14
N VAL A 52 -18.81 -16.91 -3.76
CA VAL A 52 -19.29 -18.08 -3.03
C VAL A 52 -18.38 -18.44 -1.85
N THR A 53 -18.93 -19.05 -0.79
CA THR A 53 -18.11 -19.63 0.28
C THR A 53 -17.41 -20.91 -0.21
N PRO A 54 -16.09 -21.08 -0.06
CA PRO A 54 -15.37 -22.22 -0.63
C PRO A 54 -15.57 -23.55 0.12
N LEU A 55 -16.01 -23.49 1.37
CA LEU A 55 -16.20 -24.64 2.26
C LEU A 55 -17.53 -24.53 3.00
N SER A 56 -18.10 -25.69 3.36
CA SER A 56 -19.28 -25.75 4.20
C SER A 56 -18.96 -25.23 5.61
N LEU A 57 -19.92 -24.51 6.18
CA LEU A 57 -19.88 -23.94 7.51
C LEU A 57 -20.98 -24.57 8.35
N GLY A 58 -20.64 -24.93 9.58
CA GLY A 58 -21.53 -25.66 10.46
C GLY A 58 -21.13 -25.57 11.91
N ILE A 59 -21.81 -26.39 12.71
CA ILE A 59 -21.52 -26.52 14.13
C ILE A 59 -21.26 -27.98 14.52
N GLU A 60 -20.54 -28.17 15.61
CA GLU A 60 -20.48 -29.45 16.29
C GLU A 60 -21.80 -29.73 17.03
N THR A 61 -22.38 -30.90 16.78
CA THR A 61 -23.54 -31.43 17.50
C THR A 61 -23.17 -32.63 18.37
N LEU A 62 -24.11 -33.09 19.20
CA LEU A 62 -23.92 -34.24 20.07
C LEU A 62 -23.33 -35.45 19.31
N GLY A 63 -22.30 -36.07 19.90
CA GLY A 63 -21.58 -37.18 19.25
C GLY A 63 -20.38 -36.73 18.40
N GLY A 64 -20.03 -35.43 18.42
CA GLY A 64 -18.88 -34.91 17.68
C GLY A 64 -19.12 -34.84 16.17
N VAL A 65 -20.38 -34.79 15.76
CA VAL A 65 -20.79 -34.76 14.34
C VAL A 65 -20.81 -33.32 13.84
N ALA A 66 -20.30 -33.10 12.64
CA ALA A 66 -20.33 -31.83 11.94
C ALA A 66 -21.68 -31.63 11.25
N THR A 67 -22.53 -30.76 11.80
CA THR A 67 -23.81 -30.40 11.15
C THR A 67 -23.63 -29.13 10.33
N LYS A 68 -23.69 -29.28 9.00
CA LYS A 68 -23.57 -28.17 8.03
C LYS A 68 -24.83 -27.32 8.02
N ILE A 69 -24.67 -26.00 8.00
CA ILE A 69 -25.76 -25.02 7.93
C ILE A 69 -25.70 -24.26 6.60
N ILE A 70 -24.49 -23.86 6.19
CA ILE A 70 -24.22 -23.29 4.86
C ILE A 70 -23.32 -24.26 4.12
N GLU A 71 -23.70 -24.66 2.91
CA GLU A 71 -22.92 -25.59 2.10
C GLU A 71 -21.83 -24.85 1.31
N ARG A 72 -20.74 -25.54 0.96
CA ARG A 72 -19.73 -25.02 0.03
C ARG A 72 -20.36 -24.59 -1.29
N ASN A 73 -19.75 -23.61 -1.92
CA ASN A 73 -20.22 -22.95 -3.13
C ASN A 73 -21.58 -22.26 -2.99
N THR A 74 -22.06 -22.02 -1.77
CA THR A 74 -23.23 -21.14 -1.55
C THR A 74 -22.83 -19.70 -1.85
N THR A 75 -23.62 -19.02 -2.67
CA THR A 75 -23.44 -17.60 -3.02
C THR A 75 -23.50 -16.71 -1.79
N ILE A 76 -22.58 -15.74 -1.69
CA ILE A 76 -22.53 -14.73 -0.63
C ILE A 76 -22.90 -13.35 -1.19
N PRO A 77 -23.50 -12.45 -0.39
CA PRO A 77 -23.85 -12.61 1.02
C PRO A 77 -25.01 -13.60 1.24
N VAL A 78 -24.99 -14.32 2.37
CA VAL A 78 -26.03 -15.28 2.73
C VAL A 78 -26.25 -15.35 4.23
N ARG A 79 -27.51 -15.49 4.62
CA ARG A 79 -27.94 -15.71 6.00
C ARG A 79 -28.77 -16.98 6.10
N LYS A 80 -28.38 -17.90 6.97
CA LYS A 80 -29.12 -19.13 7.26
C LYS A 80 -29.24 -19.35 8.76
N SER A 81 -30.41 -19.82 9.19
CA SER A 81 -30.68 -20.13 10.59
C SER A 81 -31.18 -21.55 10.72
N GLN A 82 -30.76 -22.24 11.77
CA GLN A 82 -31.22 -23.59 12.08
C GLN A 82 -31.44 -23.71 13.59
N VAL A 83 -32.55 -24.38 13.96
CA VAL A 83 -32.92 -24.57 15.37
C VAL A 83 -32.36 -25.90 15.86
N PHE A 84 -31.67 -25.82 16.99
CA PHE A 84 -31.15 -26.95 17.77
C PHE A 84 -31.79 -26.95 19.15
N SER A 85 -31.50 -27.98 19.95
CA SER A 85 -31.99 -28.09 21.32
C SER A 85 -30.91 -28.61 22.25
N THR A 86 -31.11 -28.46 23.56
CA THR A 86 -30.24 -29.03 24.60
C THR A 86 -30.16 -30.56 24.51
N ALA A 87 -28.98 -31.09 24.87
CA ALA A 87 -28.68 -32.51 24.84
C ALA A 87 -28.94 -33.20 26.20
N ALA A 88 -29.08 -32.42 27.28
CA ALA A 88 -29.33 -32.91 28.63
C ALA A 88 -30.47 -32.14 29.33
N ASP A 89 -31.08 -32.79 30.33
CA ASP A 89 -32.13 -32.19 31.16
C ASP A 89 -31.54 -31.08 32.04
N ASN A 90 -32.27 -29.97 32.17
CA ASN A 90 -31.89 -28.80 32.98
C ASN A 90 -30.50 -28.24 32.62
N GLN A 91 -30.09 -28.38 31.36
CA GLN A 91 -28.82 -27.86 30.85
C GLN A 91 -28.80 -26.32 30.93
N PRO A 92 -27.92 -25.70 31.76
CA PRO A 92 -27.95 -24.26 32.02
C PRO A 92 -27.32 -23.42 30.89
N SER A 93 -26.58 -24.05 29.99
CA SER A 93 -25.88 -23.39 28.88
C SER A 93 -25.65 -24.34 27.70
N VAL A 94 -25.54 -23.78 26.48
CA VAL A 94 -25.20 -24.53 25.26
C VAL A 94 -23.91 -23.96 24.68
N ASN A 95 -22.94 -24.85 24.42
CA ASN A 95 -21.70 -24.51 23.73
C ASN A 95 -21.92 -24.66 22.22
N VAL A 96 -21.67 -23.58 21.48
CA VAL A 96 -21.74 -23.56 20.02
C VAL A 96 -20.30 -23.53 19.49
N HIS A 97 -19.83 -24.66 18.99
CA HIS A 97 -18.53 -24.79 18.35
C HIS A 97 -18.70 -24.70 16.83
N VAL A 98 -18.17 -23.62 16.25
CA VAL A 98 -18.26 -23.29 14.84
C VAL A 98 -17.09 -23.89 14.08
N ILE A 99 -17.40 -24.60 12.99
CA ILE A 99 -16.43 -25.34 12.18
C ILE A 99 -16.61 -25.04 10.68
N GLN A 100 -15.53 -25.25 9.93
CA GLN A 100 -15.49 -25.16 8.48
C GLN A 100 -14.86 -26.42 7.88
N GLY A 101 -15.54 -27.04 6.91
CA GLY A 101 -15.02 -28.19 6.17
C GLY A 101 -16.08 -29.18 5.73
N GLU A 102 -15.62 -30.25 5.07
CA GLU A 102 -16.47 -31.23 4.41
C GLU A 102 -16.55 -32.58 5.11
N ARG A 103 -15.81 -32.77 6.21
CA ARG A 103 -15.73 -34.05 6.92
C ARG A 103 -16.95 -34.22 7.82
N GLU A 104 -17.40 -35.45 8.01
CA GLU A 104 -18.58 -35.78 8.82
C GLU A 104 -18.36 -35.55 10.33
N MET A 105 -17.11 -35.68 10.81
CA MET A 105 -16.76 -35.50 12.22
C MET A 105 -16.22 -34.09 12.45
N ALA A 106 -16.67 -33.43 13.52
CA ALA A 106 -16.27 -32.06 13.86
C ALA A 106 -14.75 -31.92 14.09
N GLY A 107 -14.14 -32.91 14.75
CA GLY A 107 -12.69 -32.92 15.03
C GLY A 107 -11.79 -33.01 13.80
N ASP A 108 -12.33 -33.44 12.65
CA ASP A 108 -11.60 -33.53 11.38
C ASP A 108 -11.72 -32.26 10.52
N ASN A 109 -12.50 -31.27 10.97
CA ASN A 109 -12.73 -30.01 10.28
C ASN A 109 -11.94 -28.88 10.94
N LYS A 110 -11.88 -27.73 10.26
CA LYS A 110 -11.24 -26.54 10.80
C LYS A 110 -12.13 -25.89 11.84
N SER A 111 -11.71 -25.88 13.10
CA SER A 111 -12.34 -25.07 14.14
C SER A 111 -12.11 -23.58 13.85
N LEU A 112 -13.21 -22.81 13.81
CA LEU A 112 -13.19 -21.37 13.61
C LEU A 112 -13.27 -20.62 14.95
N GLY A 113 -14.11 -21.10 15.86
CA GLY A 113 -14.29 -20.54 17.20
C GLY A 113 -15.40 -21.25 17.96
N GLN A 114 -15.50 -20.98 19.26
CA GLN A 114 -16.56 -21.52 20.11
C GLN A 114 -17.04 -20.43 21.07
N PHE A 115 -18.32 -20.46 21.41
CA PHE A 115 -18.90 -19.55 22.39
C PHE A 115 -20.04 -20.25 23.15
N GLU A 116 -20.31 -19.77 24.35
CA GLU A 116 -21.31 -20.35 25.24
C GLU A 116 -22.53 -19.43 25.36
N LEU A 117 -23.70 -19.97 25.06
CA LEU A 117 -24.99 -19.33 25.37
C LEU A 117 -25.42 -19.77 26.76
N ALA A 118 -25.16 -18.93 27.75
CA ALA A 118 -25.47 -19.21 29.15
C ALA A 118 -26.86 -18.71 29.59
N GLY A 119 -27.38 -19.32 30.66
CA GLY A 119 -28.59 -18.88 31.34
C GLY A 119 -29.88 -19.37 30.68
N ILE A 120 -29.85 -20.57 30.12
CA ILE A 120 -31.03 -21.28 29.60
C ILE A 120 -31.88 -21.72 30.80
N PRO A 121 -33.20 -21.43 30.81
CA PRO A 121 -34.08 -21.89 31.89
C PRO A 121 -34.09 -23.42 32.03
N PRO A 122 -34.20 -23.97 33.26
CA PRO A 122 -34.31 -25.41 33.47
C PRO A 122 -35.49 -26.00 32.71
N ALA A 123 -35.21 -26.91 31.79
CA ALA A 123 -36.21 -27.60 30.97
C ALA A 123 -35.72 -29.02 30.62
N PRO A 124 -36.62 -29.98 30.37
CA PRO A 124 -36.28 -31.27 29.79
C PRO A 124 -35.48 -31.12 28.49
N ARG A 125 -34.58 -32.08 28.22
CA ARG A 125 -33.85 -32.15 26.94
C ARG A 125 -34.82 -32.14 25.76
N GLY A 126 -34.42 -31.52 24.66
CA GLY A 126 -35.28 -31.43 23.47
C GLY A 126 -36.32 -30.30 23.49
N MET A 127 -36.55 -29.63 24.64
CA MET A 127 -37.54 -28.55 24.74
C MET A 127 -36.97 -27.15 24.40
N PRO A 128 -35.78 -26.72 24.92
CA PRO A 128 -35.23 -25.41 24.58
C PRO A 128 -34.95 -25.28 23.08
N GLN A 129 -35.39 -24.19 22.47
CA GLN A 129 -35.19 -23.94 21.04
C GLN A 129 -34.06 -22.94 20.84
N ILE A 130 -32.88 -23.44 20.53
CA ILE A 130 -31.67 -22.65 20.28
C ILE A 130 -31.54 -22.41 18.79
N GLU A 131 -31.88 -21.22 18.33
CA GLU A 131 -31.71 -20.81 16.94
C GLU A 131 -30.29 -20.33 16.71
N VAL A 132 -29.53 -21.07 15.90
CA VAL A 132 -28.18 -20.69 15.49
C VAL A 132 -28.26 -20.10 14.09
N THR A 133 -27.80 -18.86 13.94
CA THR A 133 -27.79 -18.10 12.70
C THR A 133 -26.36 -17.87 12.23
N PHE A 134 -26.09 -18.23 10.98
CA PHE A 134 -24.86 -17.95 10.26
C PHE A 134 -25.15 -16.84 9.25
N ASP A 135 -24.37 -15.77 9.31
CA ASP A 135 -24.48 -14.62 8.42
C ASP A 135 -23.10 -14.33 7.81
N ILE A 136 -22.98 -14.50 6.49
CA ILE A 136 -21.76 -14.22 5.74
C ILE A 136 -22.01 -12.97 4.91
N ASP A 137 -21.20 -11.94 5.15
CA ASP A 137 -21.29 -10.69 4.39
C ASP A 137 -20.58 -10.78 3.02
N ALA A 138 -20.67 -9.70 2.24
CA ALA A 138 -20.02 -9.61 0.92
C ALA A 138 -18.48 -9.65 0.98
N ASN A 139 -17.88 -9.42 2.15
CA ASN A 139 -16.43 -9.51 2.36
C ASN A 139 -15.99 -10.90 2.84
N GLY A 140 -16.93 -11.84 3.01
CA GLY A 140 -16.67 -13.17 3.55
C GLY A 140 -16.47 -13.20 5.07
N ILE A 141 -16.86 -12.14 5.80
CA ILE A 141 -16.83 -12.14 7.26
C ILE A 141 -18.01 -12.92 7.79
N LEU A 142 -17.73 -13.92 8.62
CA LEU A 142 -18.74 -14.79 9.22
C LEU A 142 -19.16 -14.25 10.60
N ASN A 143 -20.45 -13.99 10.77
CA ASN A 143 -21.06 -13.73 12.06
C ASN A 143 -21.92 -14.94 12.44
N VAL A 144 -21.67 -15.51 13.61
CA VAL A 144 -22.48 -16.62 14.13
C VAL A 144 -23.15 -16.16 15.41
N ALA A 145 -24.47 -16.22 15.45
CA ALA A 145 -25.28 -15.89 16.62
C ALA A 145 -26.09 -17.12 17.05
N ALA A 146 -26.24 -17.31 18.35
CA ALA A 146 -27.14 -18.30 18.92
C ALA A 146 -28.13 -17.62 19.85
N LYS A 147 -29.42 -17.88 19.65
CA LYS A 147 -30.50 -17.28 20.41
C LYS A 147 -31.43 -18.35 20.95
N ASP A 148 -31.68 -18.34 22.26
CA ASP A 148 -32.77 -19.13 22.83
C ASP A 148 -34.10 -18.42 22.54
N LYS A 149 -34.99 -19.07 21.79
CA LYS A 149 -36.30 -18.51 21.43
C LYS A 149 -37.24 -18.40 22.63
N GLY A 150 -37.02 -19.16 23.70
CA GLY A 150 -37.83 -19.12 24.92
C GLY A 150 -37.49 -17.92 25.81
N SER A 151 -36.21 -17.77 26.18
CA SER A 151 -35.77 -16.67 27.04
C SER A 151 -35.39 -15.38 26.31
N GLY A 152 -35.19 -15.44 24.99
CA GLY A 152 -34.72 -14.33 24.17
C GLY A 152 -33.24 -13.99 24.34
N LYS A 153 -32.51 -14.73 25.19
CA LYS A 153 -31.06 -14.56 25.39
C LYS A 153 -30.31 -14.92 24.11
N GLU A 154 -29.31 -14.11 23.80
CA GLU A 154 -28.50 -14.25 22.60
C GLU A 154 -27.03 -14.12 22.96
N GLN A 155 -26.19 -14.88 22.27
CA GLN A 155 -24.75 -14.72 22.27
C GLN A 155 -24.24 -14.87 20.84
N SER A 156 -23.19 -14.13 20.48
CA SER A 156 -22.63 -14.20 19.14
C SER A 156 -21.11 -14.13 19.15
N ILE A 157 -20.52 -14.60 18.05
CA ILE A 157 -19.11 -14.45 17.75
C ILE A 157 -18.98 -13.92 16.32
N LYS A 158 -18.10 -12.94 16.15
CA LYS A 158 -17.66 -12.47 14.84
C LYS A 158 -16.34 -13.15 14.50
N ILE A 159 -16.35 -13.92 13.42
CA ILE A 159 -15.21 -14.66 12.92
C ILE A 159 -14.70 -13.94 11.68
N THR A 160 -13.76 -13.03 11.91
CA THR A 160 -12.95 -12.47 10.84
C THR A 160 -11.83 -13.45 10.49
N ALA A 161 -11.32 -13.40 9.25
CA ALA A 161 -10.03 -14.00 8.95
C ALA A 161 -9.05 -13.42 9.99
N ARG A 162 -8.55 -14.27 10.90
CA ARG A 162 -7.73 -13.84 12.03
C ARG A 162 -6.55 -13.04 11.49
N SER A 163 -6.64 -11.72 11.54
CA SER A 163 -5.47 -10.93 11.86
C SER A 163 -5.08 -11.41 13.26
N ASN A 164 -3.86 -11.90 13.42
CA ASN A 164 -3.33 -12.24 14.75
C ASN A 164 -3.13 -10.99 15.62
N LEU A 165 -3.57 -9.81 15.15
CA LEU A 165 -3.37 -8.52 15.80
C LEU A 165 -4.69 -8.06 16.42
N SER A 166 -4.62 -7.73 17.70
CA SER A 166 -5.64 -6.95 18.41
C SER A 166 -5.75 -5.54 17.83
N GLU A 167 -6.87 -4.88 18.10
CA GLU A 167 -7.09 -3.48 17.72
C GLU A 167 -5.97 -2.55 18.24
N SER A 168 -5.46 -2.81 19.45
CA SER A 168 -4.33 -2.08 20.02
C SER A 168 -3.03 -2.28 19.25
N GLU A 169 -2.77 -3.49 18.77
CA GLU A 169 -1.59 -3.78 17.95
C GLU A 169 -1.71 -3.13 16.57
N ILE A 170 -2.91 -3.11 15.99
CA ILE A 170 -3.18 -2.40 14.72
C ILE A 170 -2.87 -0.91 14.89
N GLN A 171 -3.41 -0.26 15.93
CA GLN A 171 -3.16 1.16 16.17
C GLN A 171 -1.68 1.47 16.43
N GLN A 172 -0.96 0.60 17.14
CA GLN A 172 0.47 0.76 17.34
C GLN A 172 1.24 0.65 16.02
N MET A 173 0.93 -0.35 15.20
CA MET A 173 1.57 -0.53 13.90
C MET A 173 1.30 0.63 12.94
N VAL A 174 0.10 1.22 12.96
CA VAL A 174 -0.21 2.42 12.18
C VAL A 174 0.68 3.60 12.60
N LYS A 175 0.79 3.85 13.91
CA LYS A 175 1.66 4.92 14.43
C LYS A 175 3.14 4.67 14.11
N ASP A 176 3.59 3.42 14.21
CA ASP A 176 4.97 3.05 13.89
C ASP A 176 5.25 3.25 12.39
N ALA A 177 4.30 2.91 11.52
CA ALA A 177 4.40 3.15 10.07
C ALA A 177 4.47 4.65 9.73
N GLU A 178 3.64 5.47 10.37
CA GLU A 178 3.67 6.93 10.22
C GLU A 178 5.00 7.54 10.71
N ALA A 179 5.50 7.08 11.87
CA ALA A 179 6.79 7.53 12.40
C ALA A 179 7.97 7.12 11.48
N ASN A 180 7.91 5.91 10.91
CA ASN A 180 8.91 5.42 9.96
C ASN A 180 8.89 6.23 8.65
N ALA A 181 7.73 6.67 8.17
CA ALA A 181 7.64 7.54 7.00
C ALA A 181 8.38 8.88 7.21
N GLY A 182 8.35 9.43 8.43
CA GLY A 182 9.15 10.59 8.80
C GLY A 182 10.66 10.31 8.76
N ALA A 183 11.10 9.21 9.38
CA ALA A 183 12.50 8.81 9.38
C ALA A 183 13.03 8.51 7.95
N ASP A 184 12.20 7.94 7.09
CA ASP A 184 12.55 7.68 5.69
C ASP A 184 12.65 8.97 4.87
N LYS A 185 11.81 9.98 5.17
CA LYS A 185 11.93 11.32 4.58
C LYS A 185 13.24 12.00 4.98
N GLU A 186 13.62 11.96 6.26
CA GLU A 186 14.89 12.54 6.72
C GLU A 186 16.12 11.85 6.09
N LYS A 187 16.09 10.52 5.99
CA LYS A 187 17.13 9.77 5.27
C LYS A 187 17.20 10.17 3.80
N ARG A 188 16.04 10.32 3.14
CA ARG A 188 15.98 10.78 1.74
C ARG A 188 16.56 12.18 1.59
N GLU A 189 16.19 13.12 2.45
CA GLU A 189 16.75 14.48 2.44
C GLU A 189 18.27 14.49 2.65
N SER A 190 18.79 13.61 3.51
CA SER A 190 20.23 13.45 3.71
C SER A 190 20.94 12.93 2.47
N VAL A 191 20.38 11.89 1.82
CA VAL A 191 20.91 11.34 0.57
C VAL A 191 20.86 12.36 -0.56
N ASP A 192 19.76 13.09 -0.70
CA ASP A 192 19.61 14.14 -1.71
C ASP A 192 20.61 15.28 -1.49
N ALA A 193 20.78 15.73 -0.24
CA ALA A 193 21.78 16.75 0.10
C ALA A 193 23.21 16.28 -0.20
N ARG A 194 23.53 15.02 0.11
CA ARG A 194 24.83 14.41 -0.20
C ARG A 194 25.09 14.37 -1.70
N ASN A 195 24.11 13.89 -2.48
CA ASN A 195 24.22 13.80 -3.93
C ASN A 195 24.36 15.18 -4.59
N ASN A 196 23.62 16.18 -4.11
CA ASN A 196 23.71 17.55 -4.63
C ASN A 196 25.07 18.17 -4.34
N LEU A 197 25.58 18.02 -3.12
CA LEU A 197 26.88 18.56 -2.75
C LEU A 197 28.03 17.84 -3.48
N ASP A 198 27.98 16.52 -3.60
CA ASP A 198 29.01 15.73 -4.31
C ASP A 198 29.08 16.11 -5.80
N ASN A 199 27.91 16.24 -6.46
CA ASN A 199 27.85 16.73 -7.83
C ASN A 199 28.39 18.16 -7.97
N LEU A 200 28.04 19.05 -7.04
CA LEU A 200 28.49 20.43 -7.05
C LEU A 200 30.01 20.54 -6.85
N VAL A 201 30.58 19.75 -5.93
CA VAL A 201 32.04 19.65 -5.72
C VAL A 201 32.70 19.16 -7.01
N TYR A 202 32.21 18.09 -7.63
CA TYR A 202 32.77 17.54 -8.86
C TYR A 202 32.76 18.55 -10.02
N GLN A 203 31.63 19.25 -10.24
CA GLN A 203 31.51 20.27 -11.28
C GLN A 203 32.45 21.44 -11.05
N THR A 204 32.56 21.88 -9.80
CA THR A 204 33.43 22.99 -9.40
C THR A 204 34.92 22.62 -9.55
N GLU A 205 35.30 21.39 -9.16
CA GLU A 205 36.64 20.84 -9.38
C GLU A 205 37.02 20.80 -10.85
N LYS A 206 36.11 20.33 -11.70
CA LYS A 206 36.32 20.28 -13.14
C LYS A 206 36.49 21.69 -13.72
N LEU A 207 35.61 22.63 -13.35
CA LEU A 207 35.69 24.00 -13.81
C LEU A 207 37.01 24.67 -13.41
N LEU A 208 37.47 24.42 -12.17
CA LEU A 208 38.75 24.93 -11.66
C LEU A 208 39.95 24.28 -12.36
N LYS A 209 39.87 23.00 -12.69
CA LYS A 209 40.91 22.30 -13.45
C LYS A 209 41.04 22.83 -14.88
N ASP A 210 39.90 23.09 -15.54
CA ASP A 210 39.86 23.52 -16.93
C ASP A 210 40.20 25.01 -17.11
N ASN A 211 39.96 25.83 -16.09
CA ASN A 211 40.14 27.29 -16.15
C ASN A 211 41.07 27.87 -15.08
N GLY A 212 41.77 27.03 -14.33
CA GLY A 212 42.54 27.44 -13.15
C GLY A 212 43.72 28.38 -13.39
N ASP A 213 44.13 28.59 -14.65
CA ASP A 213 45.18 29.52 -15.06
C ASP A 213 44.63 30.93 -15.39
N LYS A 214 43.31 31.04 -15.51
CA LYS A 214 42.56 32.26 -15.89
C LYS A 214 41.96 32.99 -14.69
N VAL A 215 42.15 32.45 -13.49
CA VAL A 215 41.47 32.89 -12.26
C VAL A 215 42.52 33.41 -11.30
N SER A 216 42.17 34.40 -10.48
CA SER A 216 43.08 34.92 -9.46
C SER A 216 43.47 33.85 -8.44
N GLU A 217 44.72 33.88 -7.95
CA GLU A 217 45.19 32.93 -6.93
C GLU A 217 44.34 32.97 -5.65
N ASP A 218 43.79 34.13 -5.31
CA ASP A 218 42.97 34.33 -4.12
C ASP A 218 41.63 33.57 -4.24
N VAL A 219 40.95 33.67 -5.39
CA VAL A 219 39.70 32.95 -5.65
C VAL A 219 39.93 31.45 -5.77
N LYS A 220 41.07 31.04 -6.34
CA LYS A 220 41.47 29.62 -6.44
C LYS A 220 41.67 28.99 -5.05
N LYS A 221 42.42 29.67 -4.16
CA LYS A 221 42.61 29.21 -2.77
C LYS A 221 41.31 29.22 -1.96
N GLU A 222 40.45 30.22 -2.15
CA GLU A 222 39.14 30.28 -1.50
C GLU A 222 38.25 29.09 -1.92
N LEU A 223 38.20 28.78 -3.22
CA LEU A 223 37.40 27.66 -3.76
C LEU A 223 37.92 26.29 -3.32
N GLU A 224 39.24 26.07 -3.35
CA GLU A 224 39.87 24.83 -2.87
C GLU A 224 39.61 24.58 -1.38
N GLY A 225 39.66 25.65 -0.57
CA GLY A 225 39.30 25.60 0.86
C GLY A 225 37.84 25.18 1.07
N VAL A 226 36.91 25.83 0.36
CA VAL A 226 35.47 25.53 0.46
C VAL A 226 35.14 24.11 -0.03
N MET A 227 35.80 23.62 -1.08
CA MET A 227 35.62 22.23 -1.54
C MET A 227 36.17 21.21 -0.54
N THR A 228 37.25 21.53 0.17
CA THR A 228 37.78 20.68 1.24
C THR A 228 36.81 20.61 2.42
N GLU A 229 36.21 21.73 2.81
CA GLU A 229 35.13 21.77 3.81
C GLU A 229 33.90 20.96 3.36
N ALA A 230 33.52 21.06 2.09
CA ALA A 230 32.41 20.30 1.52
C ALA A 230 32.65 18.79 1.54
N LYS A 231 33.86 18.33 1.18
CA LYS A 231 34.24 16.91 1.27
C LYS A 231 34.21 16.40 2.71
N ALA A 232 34.70 17.20 3.66
CA ALA A 232 34.60 16.85 5.08
C ALA A 232 33.14 16.77 5.57
N ALA A 233 32.25 17.64 5.06
CA ALA A 233 30.82 17.59 5.38
C ALA A 233 30.13 16.36 4.77
N LEU A 234 30.53 15.94 3.56
CA LEU A 234 30.09 14.68 2.94
C LEU A 234 30.52 13.47 3.79
N ASP A 235 31.78 13.41 4.22
CA ASP A 235 32.28 12.29 5.03
C ASP A 235 31.63 12.22 6.42
N ALA A 236 31.29 13.37 7.01
CA ALA A 236 30.63 13.47 8.31
C ALA A 236 29.11 13.17 8.28
N ASN A 237 28.50 13.02 7.10
CA ASN A 237 27.06 12.81 6.94
C ASN A 237 26.17 13.87 7.65
N ASP A 238 26.63 15.11 7.73
CA ASP A 238 25.94 16.21 8.40
C ASP A 238 25.17 17.08 7.40
N VAL A 239 23.85 16.87 7.30
CA VAL A 239 22.97 17.56 6.33
C VAL A 239 23.02 19.08 6.46
N ALA A 240 23.13 19.61 7.68
CA ALA A 240 23.19 21.05 7.90
C ALA A 240 24.50 21.64 7.37
N LYS A 241 25.62 20.96 7.63
CA LYS A 241 26.91 21.35 7.07
C LYS A 241 26.96 21.17 5.56
N MET A 242 26.33 20.13 5.01
CA MET A 242 26.26 19.93 3.56
C MET A 242 25.50 21.07 2.87
N LYS A 243 24.35 21.49 3.43
CA LYS A 243 23.58 22.64 2.91
C LYS A 243 24.38 23.94 2.98
N ALA A 244 25.04 24.21 4.11
CA ALA A 244 25.90 25.39 4.23
C ALA A 244 27.10 25.37 3.27
N ALA A 245 27.70 24.19 3.04
CA ALA A 245 28.79 24.02 2.08
C ALA A 245 28.31 24.22 0.64
N MET A 246 27.11 23.75 0.28
CA MET A 246 26.49 24.02 -1.02
C MET A 246 26.32 25.52 -1.27
N GLU A 247 25.81 26.27 -0.30
CA GLU A 247 25.66 27.73 -0.41
C GLU A 247 27.00 28.43 -0.61
N LYS A 248 28.02 28.05 0.17
CA LYS A 248 29.38 28.59 0.04
C LYS A 248 29.99 28.27 -1.33
N ILE A 249 29.91 27.02 -1.80
CA ILE A 249 30.44 26.65 -3.13
C ILE A 249 29.71 27.46 -4.21
N THR A 250 28.39 27.61 -4.11
CA THR A 250 27.59 28.36 -5.09
C THR A 250 28.02 29.82 -5.13
N GLN A 251 28.15 30.48 -3.97
CA GLN A 251 28.59 31.88 -3.89
C GLN A 251 30.00 32.09 -4.46
N THR A 252 30.96 31.23 -4.11
CA THR A 252 32.34 31.35 -4.60
C THR A 252 32.44 30.97 -6.08
N SER A 253 31.64 30.02 -6.56
CA SER A 253 31.55 29.66 -7.98
C SER A 253 30.93 30.78 -8.83
N HIS A 254 30.03 31.61 -8.26
CA HIS A 254 29.55 32.81 -8.94
C HIS A 254 30.65 33.87 -9.08
N LYS A 255 31.51 34.06 -8.07
CA LYS A 255 32.68 34.97 -8.17
C LYS A 255 33.65 34.50 -9.27
N LEU A 256 33.94 33.19 -9.29
CA LEU A 256 34.75 32.53 -10.31
C LEU A 256 34.17 32.74 -11.72
N SER A 257 32.87 32.50 -11.88
CA SER A 257 32.17 32.69 -13.16
C SER A 257 32.21 34.15 -13.60
N ALA A 258 32.06 35.10 -12.68
CA ALA A 258 32.14 36.53 -12.98
C ALA A 258 33.55 36.98 -13.42
N GLU A 259 34.62 36.41 -12.85
CA GLU A 259 36.00 36.65 -13.31
C GLU A 259 36.25 36.07 -14.71
N LEU A 260 35.81 34.83 -14.95
CA LEU A 260 35.93 34.18 -16.25
C LEU A 260 35.17 34.94 -17.35
N TYR A 261 33.95 35.40 -17.06
CA TYR A 261 33.19 36.26 -17.98
C TYR A 261 33.90 37.59 -18.23
N LYS A 262 34.42 38.28 -17.21
CA LYS A 262 35.16 39.54 -17.38
C LYS A 262 36.42 39.37 -18.21
N GLN A 263 37.14 38.25 -18.07
CA GLN A 263 38.34 37.97 -18.86
C GLN A 263 38.00 37.62 -20.31
N GLN A 264 36.85 36.97 -20.55
CA GLN A 264 36.36 36.69 -21.90
C GLN A 264 35.89 37.97 -22.63
N THR A 265 35.37 38.97 -21.89
CA THR A 265 35.05 40.30 -22.43
C THR A 265 36.29 41.19 -22.59
N ALA A 266 37.32 41.02 -21.74
CA ALA A 266 38.59 41.76 -21.84
C ALA A 266 39.57 41.19 -22.89
N GLY A 267 39.34 39.95 -23.35
CA GLY A 267 40.07 39.31 -24.46
C GLY A 267 39.43 39.50 -25.84
N GLY A 268 38.33 40.27 -25.94
CA GLY A 268 37.59 40.50 -27.18
C GLY A 268 37.61 41.97 -27.60
N GLY A 269 38.73 42.42 -28.17
CA GLY A 269 38.84 43.73 -28.82
C GLY A 269 39.05 43.61 -30.33
N ALA A 270 38.14 44.22 -31.08
CA ALA A 270 38.18 44.62 -32.50
C ALA A 270 37.68 43.62 -33.56
N GLY A 271 36.46 43.90 -34.06
CA GLY A 271 35.96 43.37 -35.31
C GLY A 271 34.54 43.84 -35.67
N ALA A 272 34.36 45.15 -35.94
CA ALA A 272 33.21 45.64 -36.72
C ALA A 272 33.54 47.04 -37.30
N PRO A 273 32.98 47.48 -38.46
CA PRO A 273 32.06 46.82 -39.40
C PRO A 273 32.49 46.97 -40.89
N PRO A 274 31.65 46.59 -41.89
CA PRO A 274 30.75 47.60 -42.44
C PRO A 274 29.29 47.16 -42.64
N GLN A 275 28.53 48.23 -42.85
CA GLN A 275 27.10 48.50 -42.83
C GLN A 275 26.39 48.17 -44.14
N ASP A 276 25.21 47.57 -44.05
CA ASP A 276 24.00 47.87 -44.85
C ASP A 276 22.84 47.09 -44.19
N GLY A 277 21.63 47.57 -43.89
CA GLY A 277 20.89 48.75 -44.34
C GLY A 277 19.44 48.34 -44.59
N GLY A 278 18.53 48.59 -43.63
CA GLY A 278 17.06 48.56 -43.80
C GLY A 278 16.37 47.22 -43.53
N THR A 279 15.21 47.12 -42.85
CA THR A 279 14.28 48.08 -42.24
C THR A 279 13.29 47.27 -41.40
N ALA A 280 12.72 47.92 -40.40
CA ALA A 280 11.80 47.42 -39.39
C ALA A 280 10.54 46.71 -39.94
N GLU A 281 10.04 45.74 -39.17
CA GLU A 281 8.70 45.81 -38.57
C GLU A 281 8.54 44.86 -37.37
N ALA A 282 7.77 45.33 -36.40
CA ALA A 282 7.55 44.76 -35.08
C ALA A 282 6.40 43.75 -35.03
N SER A 283 6.43 42.83 -34.05
CA SER A 283 5.29 42.22 -33.30
C SER A 283 5.86 41.04 -32.48
N ASP A 284 6.09 41.16 -31.17
CA ASP A 284 5.13 40.90 -30.08
C ASP A 284 4.58 39.46 -30.06
N ASN A 285 5.16 38.57 -29.24
CA ASN A 285 4.46 37.97 -28.09
C ASN A 285 5.30 36.93 -27.32
N LYS A 286 5.04 36.93 -26.01
CA LYS A 286 5.28 35.94 -24.93
C LYS A 286 5.35 34.48 -25.41
N GLY A 287 6.22 33.61 -24.89
CA GLY A 287 6.40 33.31 -23.46
C GLY A 287 5.29 32.35 -23.01
N ASP A 288 5.56 31.04 -22.98
CA ASP A 288 5.00 30.09 -22.00
C ASP A 288 5.60 28.69 -22.21
N ASP A 289 6.40 28.29 -21.23
CA ASP A 289 6.68 26.92 -20.86
C ASP A 289 6.18 26.85 -19.41
N ASP A 290 4.90 26.50 -19.22
CA ASP A 290 4.27 26.47 -17.90
C ASP A 290 3.78 25.04 -17.61
N VAL A 291 4.49 24.41 -16.67
CA VAL A 291 4.22 23.10 -16.11
C VAL A 291 3.14 23.29 -15.05
N ILE A 292 1.98 22.69 -15.29
CA ILE A 292 0.81 22.80 -14.43
C ILE A 292 0.99 21.91 -13.20
N ASP A 293 1.37 22.50 -12.06
CA ASP A 293 1.17 21.92 -10.73
C ASP A 293 -0.19 22.36 -10.18
N ALA A 294 -1.12 21.41 -10.06
CA ALA A 294 -2.45 21.65 -9.53
C ALA A 294 -2.44 21.65 -8.00
N GLU A 295 -2.67 22.82 -7.38
CA GLU A 295 -2.97 22.95 -5.95
C GLU A 295 -4.36 22.37 -5.63
N PHE A 296 -4.40 21.43 -4.68
CA PHE A 296 -5.61 20.90 -4.07
C PHE A 296 -6.03 21.79 -2.89
N LYS A 297 -7.31 22.19 -2.84
CA LYS A 297 -7.87 22.99 -1.74
C LYS A 297 -8.99 22.23 -1.07
N ASP A 298 -8.84 21.97 0.23
CA ASP A 298 -9.85 21.35 1.09
C ASP A 298 -11.15 22.16 1.09
N VAL A 299 -12.26 21.47 0.88
CA VAL A 299 -13.61 22.00 1.10
C VAL A 299 -14.14 21.42 2.41
N LYS A 300 -14.57 22.33 3.29
CA LYS A 300 -15.21 22.08 4.59
C LYS A 300 -16.33 21.05 4.56
#